data_AF-A0A167HQD9-F1
#
_entry.id   AF-A0A167HQD9-F1
#
_cell.length_a   1.000
_cell.length_b   1.000
_cell.length_c   1.000
_cell.angle_alpha   90.00
_cell.angle_beta   90.00
_cell.angle_gamma   90.00
#
_symmetry.space_group_name_H-M   'P 1'
#
loop_
_entity.id
_entity.type
_entity.pdbx_description
1 polymer ?
#
loop_
_entity_poly.entity_id
_entity_poly.type
_entity_poly.pdbx_seq_one_letter_code
_entity_poly.pdbx_strand_id
1 'polypeptide(L)'
;MAGPNLELFKFGVYIFFPIAMMFHYGNPEWYEKHVLPFKESFWPKEETTNKPPHDKVSLQAELAKLKAERLARRQSHLDDTPPVPAETPRLV
;
A
#
# COMPACT_ATOMS: atom_id res chain seq x y z
N MET A 1 -2.71 13.92 51.30
CA MET A 1 -2.13 12.65 50.83
C MET A 1 -3.21 11.59 50.96
N ALA A 2 -3.86 11.22 49.87
CA ALA A 2 -4.86 10.15 49.93
C ALA A 2 -4.12 8.83 50.23
N GLY A 3 -4.44 8.22 51.36
CA GLY A 3 -3.72 7.06 51.90
C GLY A 3 -3.87 5.78 51.06
N PRO A 4 -3.54 4.60 51.62
CA PRO A 4 -3.45 3.31 50.90
C PRO A 4 -4.68 2.95 50.05
N ASN A 5 -5.87 3.44 50.40
CA ASN A 5 -7.10 3.25 49.63
C ASN A 5 -7.04 3.83 48.21
N LEU A 6 -6.32 4.94 47.99
CA LEU A 6 -6.18 5.52 46.66
C LEU A 6 -5.24 4.67 45.77
N GLU A 7 -4.22 4.06 46.36
CA GLU A 7 -3.31 3.17 45.64
C GLU A 7 -4.03 1.90 45.18
N LEU A 8 -4.89 1.33 46.03
CA LEU A 8 -5.70 0.17 45.67
C LEU A 8 -6.71 0.47 44.55
N PHE A 9 -7.32 1.65 44.57
CA PHE A 9 -8.21 2.10 43.49
C PHE A 9 -7.46 2.24 42.16
N LYS A 10 -6.32 2.93 42.15
CA LYS A 10 -5.49 3.09 40.94
C LYS A 10 -5.05 1.73 40.39
N PHE A 11 -4.63 0.83 41.26
CA PHE A 11 -4.25 -0.54 40.89
C PHE A 11 -5.42 -1.29 40.23
N GLY A 12 -6.61 -1.23 40.85
CA GLY A 12 -7.82 -1.82 40.27
C GLY A 12 -8.15 -1.25 38.89
N VAL A 13 -8.07 0.07 38.71
CA VAL A 13 -8.29 0.71 37.41
C VAL A 13 -7.23 0.29 36.39
N TYR A 14 -5.95 0.27 36.77
CA TYR A 14 -4.86 -0.09 35.86
C TYR A 14 -4.91 -1.53 35.37
N ILE A 15 -5.49 -2.44 36.15
CA ILE A 15 -5.70 -3.83 35.71
C ILE A 15 -7.02 -3.96 34.95
N PHE A 16 -8.11 -3.42 35.49
CA PHE A 16 -9.44 -3.62 34.91
C PHE A 16 -9.61 -2.89 33.58
N PHE A 17 -9.06 -1.68 33.45
CA PHE A 17 -9.18 -0.88 32.24
C PHE A 17 -8.63 -1.60 30.99
N PRO A 18 -7.37 -2.06 30.93
CA PRO A 18 -6.86 -2.77 29.76
C PRO A 18 -7.56 -4.10 29.50
N ILE A 19 -7.95 -4.83 30.55
CA ILE A 19 -8.68 -6.10 30.39
C ILE A 19 -10.08 -5.86 29.80
N ALA A 20 -10.81 -4.87 30.30
CA ALA A 20 -12.13 -4.53 29.79
C ALA A 20 -12.07 -4.01 28.35
N MET A 21 -11.08 -3.17 28.03
CA MET A 21 -10.81 -2.73 26.66
C MET A 21 -10.51 -3.92 25.75
N MET A 22 -9.64 -4.84 26.17
CA MET A 22 -9.33 -6.05 25.41
C MET A 22 -10.56 -6.94 25.20
N PHE A 23 -11.39 -7.11 26.22
CA PHE A 23 -12.61 -7.94 26.09
C PHE A 23 -13.63 -7.34 25.13
N HIS A 24 -13.76 -6.00 25.13
CA HIS A 24 -14.69 -5.31 24.24
C HIS A 24 -14.18 -5.26 22.79
N TYR A 25 -12.96 -4.77 22.58
CA TYR A 25 -12.38 -4.55 21.25
C TYR A 25 -11.69 -5.79 20.65
N GLY A 26 -11.29 -6.75 21.49
CA GLY A 26 -10.72 -8.02 21.06
C GLY A 26 -11.76 -9.06 20.64
N ASN A 27 -13.05 -8.74 20.72
CA ASN A 27 -14.09 -9.62 20.20
C ASN A 27 -13.97 -9.71 18.66
N PRO A 28 -13.80 -10.92 18.10
CA PRO A 28 -13.72 -11.11 16.65
C PRO A 28 -14.91 -10.49 15.90
N GLU A 29 -16.12 -10.60 16.45
CA GLU A 29 -17.32 -10.02 15.83
C GLU A 29 -17.29 -8.50 15.81
N TRP A 30 -16.73 -7.86 16.85
CA TRP A 30 -16.61 -6.40 16.89
C TRP A 30 -15.65 -5.93 15.80
N TYR A 31 -14.51 -6.62 15.67
CA TYR A 31 -13.50 -6.33 14.64
C TYR A 31 -14.06 -6.50 13.23
N GLU A 32 -14.78 -7.59 12.97
CA GLU A 32 -15.39 -7.84 11.66
C GLU A 32 -16.45 -6.79 11.30
N LYS A 33 -17.24 -6.33 12.27
CA LYS A 33 -18.32 -5.35 12.02
C LYS A 33 -17.82 -3.92 11.91
N HIS A 34 -16.75 -3.56 12.63
CA HIS A 34 -16.32 -2.15 12.76
C HIS A 34 -14.98 -1.84 12.13
N VAL A 35 -14.11 -2.81 11.84
CA VAL A 35 -12.77 -2.57 11.27
C VAL A 35 -12.71 -3.02 9.82
N LEU A 36 -13.21 -4.22 9.49
CA LEU A 36 -13.17 -4.73 8.12
C LEU A 36 -13.90 -3.84 7.10
N PRO A 37 -15.08 -3.23 7.37
CA PRO A 37 -15.74 -2.38 6.39
C PRO A 37 -14.94 -1.12 6.08
N PHE A 38 -14.14 -0.62 7.02
CA PHE A 38 -13.24 0.51 6.76
C PHE A 38 -12.10 0.13 5.81
N LYS A 39 -11.64 -1.13 5.79
CA LYS A 39 -10.62 -1.61 4.83
C LYS A 39 -11.05 -1.33 3.38
N GLU A 40 -12.33 -1.49 3.07
CA GLU A 40 -12.88 -1.26 1.73
C GLU A 40 -12.95 0.21 1.33
N SER A 41 -12.99 1.12 2.31
CA SER A 41 -12.96 2.56 2.06
C SER A 41 -11.54 3.08 1.81
N PHE A 42 -10.55 2.49 2.48
CA PHE A 42 -9.15 2.92 2.36
C PHE A 42 -8.39 2.23 1.23
N TRP A 43 -8.72 0.97 0.90
CA TRP A 43 -8.00 0.20 -0.10
C TRP A 43 -8.87 -0.05 -1.35
N PRO A 44 -8.31 0.10 -2.56
CA PRO A 44 -9.01 -0.33 -3.76
C PRO A 44 -9.36 -1.81 -3.64
N LYS A 45 -10.57 -2.16 -4.10
CA LYS A 45 -11.08 -3.53 -4.06
C LYS A 45 -10.05 -4.49 -4.68
N GLU A 46 -9.93 -5.68 -4.11
CA GLU A 46 -8.99 -6.70 -4.60
C GLU A 46 -9.26 -7.10 -6.06
N GLU A 47 -10.48 -6.88 -6.54
CA GLU A 47 -10.87 -7.09 -7.94
C GLU A 47 -10.33 -6.02 -8.90
N THR A 48 -10.16 -4.78 -8.44
CA THR A 48 -9.67 -3.67 -9.28
C THR A 48 -8.17 -3.47 -9.18
N THR A 49 -7.53 -4.12 -8.20
CA THR A 49 -6.08 -4.09 -8.02
C THR A 49 -5.41 -5.05 -9.00
N ASN A 50 -4.34 -4.59 -9.67
CA ASN A 50 -3.53 -5.46 -10.51
C ASN A 50 -2.94 -6.59 -9.66
N LYS A 51 -3.24 -7.84 -10.02
CA LYS A 51 -2.72 -9.03 -9.36
C LYS A 51 -1.45 -9.48 -10.10
N PRO A 52 -0.25 -9.30 -9.51
CA PRO A 52 0.96 -9.77 -10.16
C PRO A 52 0.90 -11.29 -10.37
N PRO A 53 1.47 -11.81 -11.46
CA PRO A 53 1.52 -13.24 -11.71
C PRO A 53 2.43 -13.93 -10.69
N HIS A 54 1.98 -15.08 -10.19
CA HIS A 54 2.73 -15.86 -9.19
C HIS A 54 3.52 -17.02 -9.81
N ASP A 55 3.22 -17.40 -11.07
CA ASP A 55 3.90 -18.49 -11.76
C ASP A 55 5.08 -17.99 -12.60
N LYS A 56 6.15 -18.79 -12.69
CA LYS A 56 7.35 -18.42 -13.46
C LYS A 56 7.06 -18.17 -14.94
N VAL A 57 6.14 -18.93 -15.53
CA VAL A 57 5.79 -18.83 -16.95
C VAL A 57 5.03 -17.53 -17.23
N SER A 58 4.04 -17.19 -16.40
CA SER A 58 3.26 -15.95 -16.54
C SER A 58 4.11 -14.71 -16.23
N LEU A 59 5.04 -14.80 -15.27
CA LEU A 59 6.03 -13.75 -15.01
C LEU A 59 6.90 -13.46 -16.23
N GLN A 60 7.43 -14.48 -16.90
CA GLN A 60 8.27 -14.28 -18.09
C GLN A 60 7.47 -13.67 -19.25
N ALA A 61 6.23 -14.10 -19.44
CA ALA A 61 5.34 -13.56 -20.46
C ALA A 61 5.01 -12.07 -20.22
N GLU A 62 4.69 -11.70 -18.97
CA GLU A 62 4.38 -10.32 -18.63
C GLU A 62 5.63 -9.42 -18.71
N LEU A 63 6.79 -9.93 -18.30
CA LEU A 63 8.07 -9.22 -18.44
C LEU A 63 8.42 -8.98 -19.92
N ALA A 64 8.19 -9.95 -20.79
CA ALA A 64 8.37 -9.79 -22.23
C ALA A 64 7.42 -8.70 -22.80
N LYS A 65 6.15 -8.70 -22.38
CA LYS A 65 5.17 -7.67 -22.74
C LYS A 65 5.63 -6.26 -22.31
N LEU A 66 6.07 -6.11 -21.06
CA LEU A 66 6.55 -4.83 -20.51
C LEU A 66 7.81 -4.33 -21.23
N LYS A 67 8.72 -5.24 -21.62
CA LYS A 67 9.90 -4.90 -22.44
C LYS A 67 9.50 -4.37 -23.81
N ALA A 68 8.54 -5.02 -24.47
CA ALA A 68 8.04 -4.59 -25.78
C ALA A 68 7.38 -3.21 -25.70
N GLU A 69 6.54 -2.97 -24.69
CA GLU A 69 5.89 -1.67 -24.48
C GLU A 69 6.92 -0.56 -24.23
N ARG A 70 7.97 -0.84 -23.45
CA ARG A 70 9.07 0.11 -23.21
C ARG A 70 9.82 0.47 -24.50
N LEU A 71 10.06 -0.50 -25.37
CA LEU A 71 10.74 -0.26 -26.65
C LEU A 71 9.86 0.56 -27.61
N ALA A 72 8.56 0.24 -27.69
CA ALA A 72 7.60 0.98 -28.50
C ALA A 72 7.50 2.44 -28.04
N ARG A 73 7.40 2.68 -26.72
CA ARG A 73 7.37 4.04 -26.16
C ARG A 73 8.66 4.81 -26.42
N ARG A 74 9.81 4.12 -26.45
CA ARG A 74 11.10 4.74 -26.82
C ARG A 74 11.15 5.11 -28.29
N GLN A 75 10.60 4.27 -29.18
CA GLN A 75 10.54 4.55 -30.62
C GLN A 75 9.62 5.73 -30.92
N SER A 76 8.42 5.77 -30.32
CA SER A 76 7.51 6.92 -30.51
C SER A 76 8.12 8.24 -30.07
N HIS A 77 8.89 8.24 -28.97
CA HIS A 77 9.62 9.44 -28.54
C HIS A 77 10.74 9.85 -29.51
N LEU A 78 11.38 8.91 -30.21
CA LEU A 78 12.38 9.24 -31.24
C LEU A 78 11.74 9.81 -32.50
N ASP A 79 10.59 9.27 -32.91
CA ASP A 79 9.87 9.71 -34.12
C ASP A 79 9.23 11.09 -33.95
N ASP A 80 8.77 11.43 -32.74
CA ASP A 80 8.20 12.75 -32.41
C ASP A 80 9.25 13.84 -32.16
N THR A 81 10.53 13.48 -31.99
CA THR A 81 11.61 14.46 -31.82
C THR A 81 12.09 14.92 -33.20
N PRO A 82 11.85 16.17 -33.63
CA PRO A 82 12.33 16.65 -34.92
C PRO A 82 13.86 16.55 -34.98
N PRO A 83 14.44 16.21 -36.14
CA PRO A 83 15.88 16.06 -36.28
C PRO A 83 16.54 17.36 -35.82
N VAL A 84 17.34 17.28 -34.75
CA VAL A 84 18.22 18.38 -34.37
C VAL A 84 19.10 18.64 -35.61
N PRO A 85 18.98 19.82 -36.26
CA PRO A 85 19.75 20.09 -37.46
C PRO A 85 21.23 19.93 -37.10
N ALA A 86 21.93 19.09 -37.87
CA ALA A 86 23.34 18.82 -37.67
C ALA A 86 24.07 20.15 -37.48
N GLU A 87 24.66 20.34 -36.28
CA GLU A 87 25.41 21.53 -35.96
C GLU A 87 26.40 21.80 -37.09
N THR A 88 26.23 22.96 -37.72
CA THR A 88 27.13 23.49 -38.72
C THR A 88 28.51 23.53 -38.08
N PRO A 89 29.57 22.99 -38.71
CA PRO A 89 30.90 23.03 -38.11
C PRO A 89 31.24 24.50 -37.87
N ARG A 90 31.47 24.87 -36.59
CA ARG A 90 31.93 26.22 -36.24
C ARG A 90 33.23 26.45 -36.99
N LEU A 91 33.18 27.28 -38.02
CA LEU A 91 34.35 27.83 -38.67
C LEU A 91 35.06 28.71 -37.63
N VAL A 92 36.23 28.24 -37.21
CA VAL A 92 37.24 29.01 -36.50
C VAL A 92 38.21 29.57 -37.53
#